data_AF-A0A7Y5W5L3-F1
#
_entry.id   AF-A0A7Y5W5L3-F1
#
_cell.length_a   1.000
_cell.length_b   1.000
_cell.length_c   1.000
_cell.angle_alpha   90.00
_cell.angle_beta   90.00
_cell.angle_gamma   90.00
#
_symmetry.space_group_name_H-M   'P 1'
#
loop_
_entity.id
_entity.type
_entity.pdbx_description
1 polymer ?
#
loop_
_entity_poly.entity_id
_entity_poly.type
_entity_poly.pdbx_seq_one_letter_code
_entity_poly.pdbx_strand_id
1 'polypeptide(L)'
;MRCFVFTLLACFSLFFANLQAQSYTFQHESLPCLNKKFTIVAHIFKDTLGNYGVAEADIIKAVQDMNPFFAPICVSFEVCEFRYHDNKQHDILEDTNTELPQLKTQYHADRRINMYFVTFFSSDIGACGNADLGGIGNPTSSGILIRKDCVNARTFAHEMGHFFSLQHTFEGNGTELVNGTNCTTAGDGLCDTPADPYIPTEPLSSYVDDNCVFISPKTDANGEYYNP
;
A
#
# COMPACT_ATOMS: atom_id res chain seq x y z
N MET A 1 -1.32 -46.76 68.50
CA MET A 1 -0.14 -46.58 67.62
C MET A 1 -0.57 -45.70 66.45
N ARG A 2 -0.07 -44.47 66.40
CA ARG A 2 -0.42 -43.46 65.39
C ARG A 2 0.24 -43.84 64.06
N CYS A 3 -0.51 -43.86 62.96
CA CYS A 3 0.05 -43.91 61.62
C CYS A 3 -0.24 -42.56 60.95
N PHE A 4 0.82 -41.81 60.67
CA PHE A 4 0.79 -40.47 60.09
C PHE A 4 0.48 -40.54 58.59
N VAL A 5 -0.50 -39.74 58.15
CA VAL A 5 -0.74 -39.43 56.74
C VAL A 5 0.30 -38.40 56.32
N PHE A 6 1.19 -38.74 55.38
CA PHE A 6 2.04 -37.77 54.70
C PHE A 6 1.31 -37.27 53.45
N THR A 7 0.69 -36.10 53.55
CA THR A 7 0.17 -35.37 52.39
C THR A 7 1.32 -34.58 51.79
N LEU A 8 1.79 -35.00 50.61
CA LEU A 8 2.81 -34.28 49.85
C LEU A 8 2.14 -33.05 49.20
N LEU A 9 2.37 -31.85 49.76
CA LEU A 9 1.92 -30.59 49.13
C LEU A 9 2.92 -30.24 48.02
N ALA A 10 2.59 -30.53 46.77
CA ALA A 10 3.34 -30.05 45.62
C ALA A 10 3.03 -28.55 45.41
N CYS A 11 3.98 -27.70 45.80
CA CYS A 11 3.89 -26.26 45.56
C CYS A 11 4.21 -26.00 44.08
N PHE A 12 3.18 -25.89 43.24
CA PHE A 12 3.32 -25.48 41.85
C PHE A 12 3.60 -23.97 41.82
N SER A 13 4.87 -23.60 41.74
CA SER A 13 5.28 -22.22 41.45
C SER A 13 4.94 -21.93 39.98
N LEU A 14 3.79 -21.30 39.76
CA LEU A 14 3.43 -20.69 38.48
C LEU A 14 4.42 -19.57 38.19
N PHE A 15 5.41 -19.84 37.35
CA PHE A 15 6.17 -18.80 36.66
C PHE A 15 5.22 -18.13 35.67
N PHE A 16 4.60 -17.03 36.09
CA PHE A 16 4.01 -16.08 35.16
C PHE A 16 5.18 -15.39 34.44
N ALA A 17 5.49 -15.85 33.24
CA ALA A 17 6.25 -15.03 32.31
C ALA A 17 5.42 -13.76 32.09
N ASN A 18 5.95 -12.61 32.51
CA ASN A 18 5.39 -11.33 32.15
C ASN A 18 5.46 -11.23 30.61
N LEU A 19 4.36 -11.53 29.93
CA LEU A 19 4.13 -11.05 28.58
C LEU A 19 4.03 -9.52 28.71
N GLN A 20 5.17 -8.83 28.60
CA GLN A 20 5.13 -7.43 28.23
C GLN A 20 4.61 -7.41 26.79
N ALA A 21 3.31 -7.17 26.64
CA ALA A 21 2.82 -6.59 25.41
C ALA A 21 3.63 -5.30 25.20
N GLN A 22 4.40 -5.23 24.11
CA GLN A 22 4.95 -3.96 23.67
C GLN A 22 3.77 -3.00 23.54
N SER A 23 3.75 -1.99 24.40
CA SER A 23 2.85 -0.87 24.22
C SER A 23 3.25 -0.20 22.91
N TYR A 24 2.49 -0.46 21.84
CA TYR A 24 2.53 0.32 20.61
C TYR A 24 2.03 1.72 20.95
N THR A 25 2.89 2.52 21.56
CA THR A 25 2.73 3.97 21.50
C THR A 25 3.10 4.34 20.08
N PHE A 26 2.12 4.32 19.18
CA PHE A 26 2.17 5.20 18.02
C PHE A 26 2.45 6.60 18.59
N GLN A 27 3.70 7.06 18.46
CA GLN A 27 4.07 8.44 18.71
C GLN A 27 3.49 9.25 17.55
N HIS A 28 2.16 9.27 17.44
CA HIS A 28 1.48 10.17 16.53
C HIS A 28 1.63 11.56 17.16
N GLU A 29 2.73 12.25 16.83
CA GLU A 29 2.63 13.69 16.71
C GLU A 29 1.44 13.96 15.77
N SER A 30 0.62 14.95 16.13
CA SER A 30 -0.50 15.32 15.27
C SER A 30 0.06 15.70 13.89
N LEU A 31 -0.20 14.89 12.87
CA LEU A 31 0.26 15.16 11.52
C LEU A 31 -0.26 16.55 11.08
N PRO A 32 0.56 17.35 10.39
CA PRO A 32 0.14 18.67 9.97
C PRO A 32 -1.00 18.57 8.95
N CYS A 33 -2.03 19.39 9.12
CA CYS A 33 -3.08 19.52 8.13
C CYS A 33 -2.61 20.34 6.94
N LEU A 34 -2.60 19.71 5.75
CA LEU A 34 -2.14 20.33 4.50
C LEU A 34 -3.22 21.20 3.84
N ASN A 35 -4.50 20.94 4.14
CA ASN A 35 -5.67 21.63 3.57
C ASN A 35 -5.61 21.70 2.05
N LYS A 36 -5.42 20.52 1.42
CA LYS A 36 -5.30 20.40 -0.03
C LYS A 36 -6.41 19.52 -0.59
N LYS A 37 -6.96 19.97 -1.72
CA LYS A 37 -7.77 19.13 -2.60
C LYS A 37 -7.03 18.94 -3.91
N PHE A 38 -6.69 17.69 -4.23
CA PHE A 38 -6.11 17.32 -5.51
C PHE A 38 -7.19 16.91 -6.49
N THR A 39 -6.92 17.10 -7.77
CA THR A 39 -7.90 16.84 -8.85
C THR A 39 -7.36 15.78 -9.79
N ILE A 40 -8.22 14.83 -10.12
CA ILE A 40 -7.91 13.66 -10.94
C ILE A 40 -8.53 13.84 -12.33
N VAL A 41 -7.74 13.55 -13.36
CA VAL A 41 -8.24 13.28 -14.72
C VAL A 41 -8.19 11.78 -14.94
N ALA A 42 -9.35 11.17 -15.18
CA ALA A 42 -9.48 9.74 -15.42
C ALA A 42 -9.48 9.47 -16.94
N HIS A 43 -8.42 8.84 -17.45
CA HIS A 43 -8.28 8.41 -18.84
C HIS A 43 -8.73 6.97 -18.98
N ILE A 44 -9.80 6.73 -19.75
CA ILE A 44 -10.40 5.40 -19.90
C ILE A 44 -10.27 4.97 -21.36
N PHE A 45 -9.60 3.84 -21.59
CA PHE A 45 -9.36 3.29 -22.92
C PHE A 45 -10.40 2.26 -23.30
N LYS A 46 -10.79 2.23 -24.56
CA LYS A 46 -11.75 1.27 -25.10
C LYS A 46 -11.08 -0.09 -25.32
N ASP A 47 -11.75 -1.18 -24.94
CA ASP A 47 -11.28 -2.55 -25.17
C ASP A 47 -11.44 -2.98 -26.64
N THR A 48 -10.95 -4.17 -26.97
CA THR A 48 -11.06 -4.74 -28.33
C THR A 48 -12.50 -4.95 -28.79
N LEU A 49 -13.43 -5.14 -27.86
CA LEU A 49 -14.87 -5.32 -28.09
C LEU A 49 -15.63 -3.99 -28.25
N GLY A 50 -14.99 -2.86 -27.95
CA GLY A 50 -15.58 -1.53 -28.06
C GLY A 50 -16.14 -0.95 -26.76
N ASN A 51 -15.93 -1.61 -25.62
CA ASN A 51 -16.42 -1.17 -24.30
C ASN A 51 -15.32 -0.47 -23.50
N TYR A 52 -15.70 0.43 -22.60
CA TYR A 52 -14.73 1.07 -21.70
C TYR A 52 -14.42 0.26 -20.45
N GLY A 53 -15.25 -0.75 -20.10
CA GLY A 53 -14.93 -1.74 -19.07
C GLY A 53 -14.89 -1.23 -17.62
N VAL A 54 -15.21 0.04 -17.37
CA VAL A 54 -15.33 0.65 -16.03
C VAL A 54 -16.34 1.80 -16.08
N ALA A 55 -17.17 1.96 -15.05
CA ALA A 55 -18.13 3.07 -14.98
C ALA A 55 -17.56 4.25 -14.18
N GLU A 56 -17.94 5.48 -14.55
CA GLU A 56 -17.57 6.69 -13.81
C GLU A 56 -18.01 6.63 -12.35
N ALA A 57 -19.19 6.04 -12.09
CA ALA A 57 -19.73 5.89 -10.74
C ALA A 57 -18.81 5.03 -9.84
N ASP A 58 -18.18 3.99 -10.40
CA ASP A 58 -17.26 3.13 -9.64
C ASP A 58 -15.98 3.88 -9.30
N ILE A 59 -15.43 4.65 -10.25
CA ILE A 59 -14.24 5.48 -10.03
C ILE A 59 -14.53 6.58 -9.00
N ILE A 60 -15.65 7.29 -9.13
CA ILE A 60 -16.08 8.33 -8.18
C ILE A 60 -16.23 7.71 -6.78
N LYS A 61 -16.88 6.55 -6.69
CA LYS A 61 -17.08 5.86 -5.41
C LYS A 61 -15.75 5.45 -4.79
N ALA A 62 -14.81 4.90 -5.57
CA ALA A 62 -13.48 4.54 -5.10
C ALA A 62 -12.70 5.76 -4.59
N VAL A 63 -12.77 6.91 -5.26
CA VAL A 63 -12.16 8.16 -4.78
C VAL A 63 -12.81 8.66 -3.49
N GLN A 64 -14.15 8.61 -3.40
CA GLN A 64 -14.88 9.00 -2.18
C GLN A 64 -14.51 8.12 -0.99
N ASP A 65 -14.42 6.81 -1.20
CA ASP A 65 -14.05 5.84 -0.16
C ASP A 65 -12.56 5.89 0.21
N MET A 66 -11.70 6.40 -0.69
CA MET A 66 -10.28 6.62 -0.43
C MET A 66 -10.04 7.85 0.46
N ASN A 67 -10.83 8.92 0.30
CA ASN A 67 -10.65 10.19 1.03
C ASN A 67 -10.51 10.04 2.57
N PRO A 68 -11.28 9.16 3.26
CA PRO A 68 -11.08 8.89 4.68
C PRO A 68 -9.64 8.52 5.08
N PHE A 69 -8.88 7.83 4.22
CA PHE A 69 -7.49 7.46 4.51
C PHE A 69 -6.55 8.68 4.58
N PHE A 70 -6.89 9.77 3.88
CA PHE A 70 -6.09 11.00 3.82
C PHE A 70 -6.66 12.15 4.67
N ALA A 71 -7.83 11.94 5.29
CA ALA A 71 -8.48 12.91 6.16
C ALA A 71 -7.61 13.36 7.35
N PRO A 72 -6.79 12.51 8.00
CA PRO A 72 -5.93 12.93 9.11
C PRO A 72 -4.95 14.06 8.77
N ILE A 73 -4.55 14.19 7.50
CA ILE A 73 -3.66 15.26 7.01
C ILE A 73 -4.41 16.36 6.26
N CYS A 74 -5.74 16.42 6.38
CA CYS A 74 -6.59 17.38 5.67
C CYS A 74 -6.36 17.39 4.15
N VAL A 75 -6.12 16.20 3.57
CA VAL A 75 -6.01 16.00 2.11
C VAL A 75 -7.27 15.31 1.60
N SER A 76 -7.72 15.73 0.41
CA SER A 76 -8.85 15.12 -0.29
C SER A 76 -8.62 15.11 -1.80
N PHE A 77 -9.40 14.29 -2.49
CA PHE A 77 -9.33 14.04 -3.92
C PHE A 77 -10.73 14.12 -4.53
N GLU A 78 -10.79 14.59 -5.77
CA GLU A 78 -12.00 14.53 -6.60
C GLU A 78 -11.62 14.22 -8.04
N VAL A 79 -12.51 13.52 -8.74
CA VAL A 79 -12.42 13.40 -10.20
C VAL A 79 -12.98 14.68 -10.81
N CYS A 80 -12.16 15.40 -11.57
CA CYS A 80 -12.58 16.65 -12.21
C CYS A 80 -12.94 16.47 -13.70
N GLU A 81 -12.43 15.42 -14.34
CA GLU A 81 -12.65 15.15 -15.76
C GLU A 81 -12.52 13.66 -16.07
N PHE A 82 -13.41 13.15 -16.92
CA PHE A 82 -13.28 11.84 -17.56
C PHE A 82 -12.92 12.05 -19.04
N ARG A 83 -11.88 11.35 -19.51
CA ARG A 83 -11.45 11.34 -20.90
C ARG A 83 -11.52 9.94 -21.45
N TYR A 84 -12.35 9.76 -22.46
CA TYR A 84 -12.53 8.49 -23.14
C TYR A 84 -11.69 8.44 -24.41
N HIS A 85 -10.93 7.36 -24.57
CA HIS A 85 -10.01 7.16 -25.70
C HIS A 85 -10.41 5.95 -26.52
N ASP A 86 -10.59 6.17 -27.82
CA ASP A 86 -11.00 5.12 -28.75
C ASP A 86 -9.85 4.23 -29.23
N ASN A 87 -8.59 4.62 -28.93
CA ASN A 87 -7.44 3.81 -29.28
C ASN A 87 -7.34 2.57 -28.38
N LYS A 88 -7.75 1.43 -28.94
CA LYS A 88 -7.79 0.14 -28.26
C LYS A 88 -6.41 -0.43 -27.91
N GLN A 89 -5.36 0.05 -28.58
CA GLN A 89 -3.99 -0.41 -28.31
C GLN A 89 -3.49 0.00 -26.92
N HIS A 90 -4.10 1.00 -26.30
CA HIS A 90 -3.72 1.48 -24.97
C HIS A 90 -4.55 0.86 -23.83
N ASP A 91 -5.38 -0.13 -24.13
CA ASP A 91 -6.14 -0.86 -23.11
C ASP A 91 -5.41 -2.09 -22.55
N ILE A 92 -4.40 -2.56 -23.28
CA ILE A 92 -3.53 -3.69 -22.89
C ILE A 92 -2.10 -3.22 -23.11
N LEU A 93 -1.30 -3.17 -22.05
CA LEU A 93 0.11 -2.79 -22.09
C LEU A 93 0.97 -4.05 -21.89
N GLU A 94 1.52 -4.60 -22.97
CA GLU A 94 2.37 -5.80 -22.91
C GLU A 94 3.81 -5.46 -22.47
N ASP A 95 4.29 -4.27 -22.83
CA ASP A 95 5.55 -3.69 -22.37
C ASP A 95 5.29 -2.36 -21.67
N THR A 96 4.88 -2.44 -20.40
CA THR A 96 4.56 -1.29 -19.56
C THR A 96 5.69 -0.25 -19.53
N ASN A 97 6.95 -0.68 -19.59
CA ASN A 97 8.11 0.23 -19.56
C ASN A 97 8.20 1.12 -20.80
N THR A 98 7.73 0.63 -21.96
CA THR A 98 7.74 1.38 -23.22
C THR A 98 6.41 2.08 -23.48
N GLU A 99 5.29 1.44 -23.16
CA GLU A 99 3.95 1.89 -23.55
C GLU A 99 3.38 2.93 -22.59
N LEU A 100 3.60 2.79 -21.27
CA LEU A 100 3.10 3.77 -20.29
C LEU A 100 3.70 5.18 -20.53
N PRO A 101 5.00 5.36 -20.81
CA PRO A 101 5.54 6.66 -21.20
C PRO A 101 4.86 7.27 -22.43
N GLN A 102 4.43 6.46 -23.39
CA GLN A 102 3.70 6.93 -24.59
C GLN A 102 2.29 7.40 -24.24
N LEU A 103 1.55 6.63 -23.42
CA LEU A 103 0.25 7.05 -22.90
C LEU A 103 0.36 8.40 -22.18
N LYS A 104 1.37 8.54 -21.29
CA LYS A 104 1.61 9.79 -20.57
C LYS A 104 1.91 10.93 -21.53
N THR A 105 2.85 10.75 -22.45
CA THR A 105 3.19 11.79 -23.45
C THR A 105 1.99 12.25 -24.28
N GLN A 106 1.10 11.32 -24.65
CA GLN A 106 0.00 11.62 -25.55
C GLN A 106 -1.22 12.25 -24.85
N TYR A 107 -1.56 11.79 -23.64
CA TYR A 107 -2.86 12.10 -23.04
C TYR A 107 -2.78 12.92 -21.76
N HIS A 108 -1.59 13.12 -21.18
CA HIS A 108 -1.40 13.84 -19.91
C HIS A 108 -2.12 15.19 -19.86
N ALA A 109 -2.74 15.47 -18.71
CA ALA A 109 -3.25 16.77 -18.34
C ALA A 109 -2.31 17.44 -17.34
N ASP A 110 -1.70 18.56 -17.74
CA ASP A 110 -0.78 19.32 -16.90
C ASP A 110 -1.43 19.72 -15.56
N ARG A 111 -0.65 19.59 -14.48
CA ARG A 111 -1.05 20.01 -13.12
C ARG A 111 -2.34 19.32 -12.66
N ARG A 112 -2.50 18.06 -13.04
CA ARG A 112 -3.55 17.13 -12.57
C ARG A 112 -2.89 15.82 -12.19
N ILE A 113 -3.59 15.04 -11.37
CA ILE A 113 -3.24 13.63 -11.17
C ILE A 113 -3.88 12.85 -12.31
N ASN A 114 -3.07 12.31 -13.20
CA ASN A 114 -3.55 11.54 -14.35
C ASN A 114 -3.66 10.08 -13.95
N MET A 115 -4.87 9.54 -14.01
CA MET A 115 -5.13 8.12 -13.77
C MET A 115 -5.53 7.44 -15.08
N TYR A 116 -4.78 6.45 -15.52
CA TYR A 116 -4.98 5.69 -16.75
C TYR A 116 -5.60 4.34 -16.42
N PHE A 117 -6.80 4.08 -16.94
CA PHE A 117 -7.58 2.87 -16.67
C PHE A 117 -7.49 1.91 -17.86
N VAL A 118 -6.85 0.76 -17.62
CA VAL A 118 -6.55 -0.26 -18.64
C VAL A 118 -7.05 -1.63 -18.19
N THR A 119 -7.33 -2.51 -19.13
CA THR A 119 -7.72 -3.89 -18.81
C THR A 119 -6.54 -4.70 -18.29
N PHE A 120 -5.34 -4.49 -18.84
CA PHE A 120 -4.15 -5.23 -18.45
C PHE A 120 -2.88 -4.39 -18.63
N PHE A 121 -1.91 -4.62 -17.76
CA PHE A 121 -0.53 -4.18 -17.97
C PHE A 121 0.44 -5.22 -17.42
N SER A 122 1.54 -5.44 -18.13
CA SER A 122 2.60 -6.35 -17.72
C SER A 122 3.31 -5.82 -16.48
N SER A 123 3.31 -6.61 -15.42
CA SER A 123 3.84 -6.25 -14.09
C SER A 123 4.12 -7.53 -13.30
N ASP A 124 4.64 -7.37 -12.08
CA ASP A 124 4.69 -8.47 -11.13
C ASP A 124 3.28 -9.05 -10.88
N ILE A 125 3.25 -10.34 -10.53
CA ILE A 125 2.00 -11.12 -10.50
C ILE A 125 0.94 -10.43 -9.62
N GLY A 126 -0.18 -10.08 -10.25
CA GLY A 126 -1.39 -9.60 -9.56
C GLY A 126 -1.48 -8.09 -9.32
N ALA A 127 -0.52 -7.28 -9.79
CA ALA A 127 -0.52 -5.84 -9.54
C ALA A 127 -1.80 -5.14 -10.04
N CYS A 128 -2.47 -4.41 -9.15
CA CYS A 128 -3.70 -3.69 -9.43
C CYS A 128 -3.47 -2.28 -9.99
N GLY A 129 -2.27 -1.73 -9.78
CA GLY A 129 -1.87 -0.43 -10.28
C GLY A 129 -0.36 -0.30 -10.36
N ASN A 130 0.07 0.85 -10.86
CA ASN A 130 1.46 1.30 -10.87
C ASN A 130 1.48 2.83 -10.89
N ALA A 131 2.25 3.47 -10.02
CA ALA A 131 2.38 4.91 -9.98
C ALA A 131 3.83 5.36 -10.15
N ASP A 132 4.03 6.52 -10.78
CA ASP A 132 5.33 7.19 -10.77
C ASP A 132 5.65 7.64 -9.34
N LEU A 133 6.69 7.04 -8.74
CA LEU A 133 7.14 7.41 -7.39
C LEU A 133 7.52 8.89 -7.34
N GLY A 134 6.88 9.64 -6.43
CA GLY A 134 7.05 11.09 -6.31
C GLY A 134 6.51 11.90 -7.50
N GLY A 135 5.55 11.32 -8.24
CA GLY A 135 4.89 11.94 -9.38
C GLY A 135 4.29 13.32 -9.10
N ILE A 136 3.94 13.62 -7.84
CA ILE A 136 3.48 14.96 -7.42
C ILE A 136 4.49 16.08 -7.77
N GLY A 137 5.79 15.77 -7.77
CA GLY A 137 6.86 16.71 -8.12
C GLY A 137 7.02 16.94 -9.63
N ASN A 138 6.36 16.14 -10.47
CA ASN A 138 6.44 16.20 -11.93
C ASN A 138 5.05 16.45 -12.55
N PRO A 139 4.61 17.71 -12.65
CA PRO A 139 3.24 18.04 -13.07
C PRO A 139 2.98 17.86 -14.58
N THR A 140 3.97 17.43 -15.36
CA THR A 140 3.93 17.41 -16.84
C THR A 140 4.08 16.01 -17.46
N SER A 141 4.51 15.00 -16.69
CA SER A 141 4.69 13.64 -17.24
C SER A 141 4.61 12.51 -16.22
N SER A 142 3.90 12.73 -15.10
CA SER A 142 3.60 11.70 -14.11
C SER A 142 2.15 11.21 -14.18
N GLY A 143 1.91 9.99 -13.73
CA GLY A 143 0.58 9.44 -13.60
C GLY A 143 0.53 8.16 -12.80
N ILE A 144 -0.68 7.62 -12.76
CA ILE A 144 -1.03 6.37 -12.08
C ILE A 144 -1.74 5.49 -13.10
N LEU A 145 -1.28 4.27 -13.28
CA LEU A 145 -1.93 3.22 -14.06
C LEU A 145 -2.78 2.37 -13.13
N ILE A 146 -4.00 2.06 -13.54
CA ILE A 146 -4.97 1.28 -12.75
C ILE A 146 -5.60 0.21 -13.64
N ARG A 147 -5.69 -1.01 -13.12
CA ARG A 147 -6.44 -2.09 -13.76
C ARG A 147 -7.94 -1.92 -13.50
N LYS A 148 -8.77 -2.01 -14.55
CA LYS A 148 -10.22 -1.75 -14.47
C LYS A 148 -10.98 -2.63 -13.49
N ASP A 149 -10.56 -3.88 -13.32
CA ASP A 149 -11.11 -4.84 -12.34
C ASP A 149 -10.59 -4.61 -10.90
N CYS A 150 -9.65 -3.67 -10.71
CA CYS A 150 -9.12 -3.28 -9.41
C CYS A 150 -9.58 -1.90 -8.93
N VAL A 151 -10.67 -1.35 -9.48
CA VAL A 151 -11.18 -0.06 -9.03
C VAL A 151 -11.79 -0.17 -7.63
N ASN A 152 -11.03 0.23 -6.62
CA ASN A 152 -11.45 0.26 -5.23
C ASN A 152 -10.61 1.27 -4.42
N ALA A 153 -11.10 1.61 -3.23
CA ALA A 153 -10.51 2.60 -2.35
C ALA A 153 -9.07 2.30 -1.93
N ARG A 154 -8.75 1.03 -1.64
CA ARG A 154 -7.44 0.62 -1.13
C ARG A 154 -6.38 0.67 -2.21
N THR A 155 -6.68 0.17 -3.41
CA THR A 155 -5.80 0.31 -4.58
C THR A 155 -5.54 1.78 -4.86
N PHE A 156 -6.56 2.63 -4.88
CA PHE A 156 -6.34 4.05 -5.13
C PHE A 156 -5.49 4.70 -4.05
N ALA A 157 -5.74 4.39 -2.77
CA ALA A 157 -4.95 4.91 -1.65
C ALA A 157 -3.47 4.51 -1.75
N HIS A 158 -3.23 3.25 -2.08
CA HIS A 158 -1.90 2.67 -2.23
C HIS A 158 -1.11 3.35 -3.34
N GLU A 159 -1.67 3.40 -4.56
CA GLU A 159 -1.00 4.06 -5.70
C GLU A 159 -0.83 5.56 -5.48
N MET A 160 -1.77 6.19 -4.77
CA MET A 160 -1.64 7.59 -4.38
C MET A 160 -0.49 7.80 -3.39
N GLY A 161 -0.25 6.86 -2.48
CA GLY A 161 0.93 6.83 -1.61
C GLY A 161 2.22 6.89 -2.41
N HIS A 162 2.38 6.00 -3.40
CA HIS A 162 3.52 6.02 -4.33
C HIS A 162 3.61 7.35 -5.10
N PHE A 163 2.50 7.88 -5.61
CA PHE A 163 2.48 9.17 -6.30
C PHE A 163 2.97 10.33 -5.40
N PHE A 164 2.79 10.21 -4.07
CA PHE A 164 3.31 11.11 -3.04
C PHE A 164 4.65 10.66 -2.42
N SER A 165 5.40 9.80 -3.12
CA SER A 165 6.76 9.36 -2.78
C SER A 165 6.87 8.29 -1.68
N LEU A 166 5.77 7.67 -1.23
CA LEU A 166 5.87 6.56 -0.29
C LEU A 166 6.31 5.29 -1.04
N GLN A 167 7.27 4.56 -0.48
CA GLN A 167 7.64 3.23 -0.94
C GLN A 167 6.71 2.19 -0.29
N HIS A 168 6.80 0.93 -0.73
CA HIS A 168 6.22 -0.14 0.08
C HIS A 168 6.95 -0.24 1.44
N THR A 169 6.24 -0.65 2.48
CA THR A 169 6.79 -0.82 3.85
C THR A 169 7.94 -1.81 3.91
N PHE A 170 7.93 -2.83 3.04
CA PHE A 170 8.98 -3.85 2.91
C PHE A 170 10.05 -3.52 1.86
N GLU A 171 9.92 -2.39 1.15
CA GLU A 171 10.90 -1.98 0.14
C GLU A 171 12.12 -1.31 0.77
N GLY A 172 13.12 -0.97 -0.07
CA GLY A 172 14.30 -0.23 0.33
C GLY A 172 15.56 -1.07 0.46
N ASN A 173 16.54 -0.56 1.21
CA ASN A 173 17.90 -1.11 1.19
C ASN A 173 18.22 -1.95 2.44
N GLY A 174 18.34 -3.27 2.25
CA GLY A 174 18.70 -4.18 3.34
C GLY A 174 17.55 -4.40 4.32
N THR A 175 17.84 -5.15 5.38
CA THR A 175 16.84 -5.58 6.36
C THR A 175 16.74 -4.57 7.49
N GLU A 176 15.54 -4.00 7.68
CA GLU A 176 15.26 -3.12 8.81
C GLU A 176 15.24 -3.91 10.13
N LEU A 177 15.85 -3.35 11.18
CA LEU A 177 15.83 -3.93 12.51
C LEU A 177 14.54 -3.54 13.24
N VAL A 178 13.99 -4.46 14.03
CA VAL A 178 12.70 -4.27 14.72
C VAL A 178 12.73 -3.06 15.66
N ASN A 179 13.88 -2.77 16.24
CA ASN A 179 14.08 -1.60 17.10
C ASN A 179 14.25 -0.26 16.35
N GLY A 180 14.18 -0.26 15.01
CA GLY A 180 14.26 0.95 14.17
C GLY A 180 15.63 1.63 14.16
N THR A 181 16.70 1.02 14.69
CA THR A 181 18.02 1.70 14.75
C THR A 181 18.64 2.00 13.37
N ASN A 182 18.17 1.34 12.30
CA ASN A 182 18.59 1.56 10.92
C ASN A 182 17.47 2.02 9.97
N CYS A 183 16.29 2.40 10.47
CA CYS A 183 15.10 2.80 9.68
C CYS A 183 15.33 3.93 8.67
N THR A 184 16.34 4.78 8.88
CA THR A 184 16.67 5.88 7.93
C THR A 184 17.44 5.40 6.70
N THR A 185 17.92 4.15 6.71
CA THR A 185 18.80 3.57 5.69
C THR A 185 18.35 2.19 5.20
N ALA A 186 17.38 1.58 5.88
CA ALA A 186 16.79 0.28 5.59
C ALA A 186 15.27 0.37 5.69
N GLY A 187 14.56 -0.62 5.15
CA GLY A 187 13.11 -0.53 4.98
C GLY A 187 12.72 0.66 4.08
N ASP A 188 11.49 1.15 4.25
CA ASP A 188 10.92 2.22 3.42
C ASP A 188 11.57 3.61 3.65
N GLY A 189 12.44 3.73 4.66
CA GLY A 189 13.11 4.97 5.05
C GLY A 189 12.35 5.78 6.11
N LEU A 190 11.26 5.24 6.67
CA LEU A 190 10.37 5.91 7.61
C LEU A 190 10.42 5.22 8.98
N CYS A 191 10.96 5.92 9.98
CA CYS A 191 11.17 5.37 11.32
C CYS A 191 9.91 5.22 12.17
N ASP A 192 8.77 5.70 11.69
CA ASP A 192 7.45 5.49 12.28
C ASP A 192 6.67 4.36 11.61
N THR A 193 7.16 3.82 10.48
CA THR A 193 6.73 2.53 9.93
C THR A 193 7.48 1.42 10.69
N PRO A 194 6.80 0.44 11.29
CA PRO A 194 7.49 -0.70 11.87
C PRO A 194 8.14 -1.57 10.77
N ALA A 195 9.26 -2.21 11.10
CA ALA A 195 10.01 -3.07 10.17
C ALA A 195 9.13 -4.19 9.56
N ASP A 196 8.99 -4.19 8.23
CA ASP A 196 8.20 -5.16 7.48
C ASP A 196 9.12 -6.20 6.81
N PRO A 197 9.04 -7.50 7.20
CA PRO A 197 9.91 -8.54 6.66
C PRO A 197 9.39 -9.18 5.38
N TYR A 198 8.32 -8.66 4.76
CA TYR A 198 7.72 -9.26 3.59
C TYR A 198 8.71 -9.35 2.42
N ILE A 199 8.73 -10.51 1.76
CA ILE A 199 9.53 -10.76 0.57
C ILE A 199 8.54 -11.03 -0.58
N PRO A 200 8.48 -10.20 -1.64
CA PRO A 200 7.49 -10.33 -2.71
C PRO A 200 7.46 -11.68 -3.44
N THR A 201 8.55 -12.44 -3.40
CA THR A 201 8.63 -13.78 -4.00
C THR A 201 8.08 -14.90 -3.11
N GLU A 202 7.77 -14.59 -1.85
CA GLU A 202 7.16 -15.51 -0.89
C GLU A 202 5.63 -15.31 -0.86
N PRO A 203 4.85 -16.37 -0.59
CA PRO A 203 3.39 -16.25 -0.53
C PRO A 203 2.97 -15.38 0.66
N LEU A 204 2.07 -14.43 0.42
CA LEU A 204 1.52 -13.53 1.45
C LEU A 204 0.90 -14.29 2.64
N SER A 205 0.35 -15.48 2.41
CA SER A 205 -0.22 -16.34 3.45
C SER A 205 0.81 -16.88 4.46
N SER A 206 2.11 -16.74 4.19
CA SER A 206 3.18 -17.00 5.16
C SER A 206 3.38 -15.83 6.15
N TYR A 207 2.81 -14.66 5.85
CA TYR A 207 3.00 -13.43 6.62
C TYR A 207 1.73 -12.98 7.31
N VAL A 208 0.59 -13.08 6.63
CA VAL A 208 -0.69 -12.54 7.09
C VAL A 208 -1.78 -13.58 6.91
N ASP A 209 -2.63 -13.75 7.93
CA ASP A 209 -3.79 -14.64 7.87
C ASP A 209 -5.02 -13.98 7.21
N ASP A 210 -6.10 -14.75 7.07
CA ASP A 210 -7.35 -14.26 6.46
C ASP A 210 -8.04 -13.14 7.29
N ASN A 211 -7.64 -12.95 8.55
CA ASN A 211 -8.12 -11.87 9.42
C ASN A 211 -7.22 -10.63 9.39
N CYS A 212 -6.27 -10.57 8.45
CA CYS A 212 -5.25 -9.52 8.36
C CYS A 212 -4.34 -9.43 9.59
N VAL A 213 -4.11 -10.55 10.27
CA VAL A 213 -3.18 -10.64 11.41
C VAL A 213 -1.82 -11.10 10.92
N PHE A 214 -0.76 -10.39 11.31
CA PHE A 214 0.61 -10.82 11.04
C PHE A 214 0.96 -12.08 11.85
N ILE A 215 1.42 -13.13 11.16
CA ILE A 215 1.66 -14.48 11.71
C ILE A 215 3.07 -15.01 11.46
N SER A 216 3.91 -14.28 10.73
CA SER A 216 5.26 -14.76 10.40
C SER A 216 6.14 -14.85 11.65
N PRO A 217 6.83 -15.98 11.89
CA PRO A 217 7.74 -16.13 13.02
C PRO A 217 9.15 -15.59 12.74
N LYS A 218 9.32 -14.78 11.68
CA LYS A 218 10.64 -14.23 11.30
C LYS A 218 11.15 -13.29 12.39
N THR A 219 12.46 -13.29 12.57
CA THR A 219 13.18 -12.38 13.47
C THR A 219 14.23 -11.58 12.70
N ASP A 220 14.58 -10.40 13.20
CA ASP A 220 15.72 -9.64 12.70
C ASP A 220 17.07 -10.23 13.15
N ALA A 221 18.16 -9.53 12.82
CA ALA A 221 19.53 -9.92 13.19
C ALA A 221 19.82 -9.88 14.72
N ASN A 222 18.98 -9.19 15.49
CA ASN A 222 19.07 -9.14 16.96
C ASN A 222 18.24 -10.24 17.63
N GLY A 223 17.48 -11.02 16.85
CA GLY A 223 16.57 -12.03 17.36
C GLY A 223 15.23 -11.47 17.83
N GLU A 224 14.89 -10.23 17.45
CA GLU A 224 13.60 -9.62 17.75
C GLU A 224 12.57 -10.04 16.69
N TYR A 225 11.36 -10.41 17.11
CA TYR A 225 10.28 -10.77 16.19
C TYR A 225 9.72 -9.53 15.49
N TYR A 226 9.52 -9.62 14.17
CA TYR A 226 8.80 -8.59 13.44
C TYR A 226 7.33 -8.55 13.86
N ASN A 227 6.75 -7.34 13.88
CA ASN A 227 5.32 -7.14 14.03
C ASN A 227 4.91 -5.81 13.36
N PRO A 228 4.84 -5.77 12.02
CA PRO A 228 4.36 -4.63 11.26
C PRO A 228 2.87 -4.33 11.46
#